data_AF-A0A229W0R1-F1
#
_entry.id   AF-A0A229W0R1-F1
#
_cell.length_a   1.000
_cell.length_b   1.000
_cell.length_c   1.000
_cell.angle_alpha   90.00
_cell.angle_beta   90.00
_cell.angle_gamma   90.00
#
_symmetry.space_group_name_H-M   'P 1'
#
loop_
_entity.id
_entity.type
_entity.pdbx_description
1 polymer ?
#
loop_
_entity_poly.entity_id
_entity_poly.type
_entity_poly.pdbx_seq_one_letter_code
_entity_poly.pdbx_strand_id
1 'polypeptide(L)'
;MSLPNSGYDGKPPRFPLADYRIENVTNDDGRVYDEEGSQSFKRRERKLWRELWKTSQACAWSLPQYQYMVYDVAMYCRLMVISETSTAKAADRALIPRYADRIGMSAAGLASLGWKIAPDEFAQRRMERDITEQQANGDGMTVRKRRLRAS
;
A
#
# COMPACT_ATOMS: atom_id res chain seq x y z
N MET A 1 -11.44 -0.24 -16.04
CA MET A 1 -10.44 -1.32 -16.13
C MET A 1 -10.52 -2.18 -14.88
N SER A 2 -10.52 -3.52 -15.03
CA SER A 2 -10.41 -4.42 -13.89
C SER A 2 -8.95 -4.85 -13.70
N LEU A 3 -8.44 -4.75 -12.48
CA LEU A 3 -7.07 -5.07 -12.10
C LEU A 3 -7.05 -6.39 -11.32
N PRO A 4 -6.08 -7.28 -11.58
CA PRO A 4 -6.02 -8.57 -10.89
C PRO A 4 -5.67 -8.39 -9.42
N ASN A 5 -6.35 -9.12 -8.52
CA ASN A 5 -6.05 -9.08 -7.08
C ASN A 5 -4.69 -9.67 -6.73
N SER A 6 -4.15 -10.55 -7.58
CA SER A 6 -2.82 -11.15 -7.41
C SER A 6 -1.68 -10.14 -7.47
N GLY A 7 -1.95 -8.92 -7.97
CA GLY A 7 -0.95 -7.89 -8.17
C GLY A 7 -0.14 -8.06 -9.45
N TYR A 8 0.88 -7.23 -9.59
CA TYR A 8 1.81 -7.26 -10.73
C TYR A 8 2.97 -8.23 -10.45
N ASP A 9 3.24 -9.10 -11.42
CA ASP A 9 4.25 -10.16 -11.39
C ASP A 9 5.53 -9.81 -12.17
N GLY A 10 5.48 -8.73 -12.97
CA GLY A 10 6.61 -8.26 -13.75
C GLY A 10 7.70 -7.57 -12.92
N LYS A 11 8.80 -7.25 -13.59
CA LYS A 11 9.91 -6.53 -12.96
C LYS A 11 9.58 -5.04 -12.84
N PRO A 12 9.66 -4.44 -11.64
CA PRO A 12 9.54 -2.99 -11.49
C PRO A 12 10.57 -2.27 -12.36
N PRO A 13 10.21 -1.16 -13.03
CA PRO A 13 11.19 -0.34 -13.72
C PRO A 13 12.21 0.22 -12.73
N ARG A 14 13.35 0.67 -13.24
CA ARG A 14 14.36 1.35 -12.43
C ARG A 14 13.72 2.57 -11.78
N PHE A 15 14.00 2.77 -10.49
CA PHE A 15 13.53 3.94 -9.75
C PHE A 15 13.98 5.23 -10.47
N PRO A 16 13.05 6.10 -10.90
CA PRO A 16 13.36 7.16 -11.85
C PRO A 16 13.90 8.45 -11.21
N LEU A 17 13.72 8.62 -9.90
CA LEU A 17 14.21 9.82 -9.20
C LEU A 17 15.68 9.65 -8.81
N ALA A 18 16.41 10.77 -8.80
CA ALA A 18 17.76 10.83 -8.23
C ALA A 18 17.74 10.48 -6.74
N ASP A 19 18.85 9.94 -6.23
CA ASP A 19 18.98 9.59 -4.81
C ASP A 19 18.71 10.82 -3.93
N TYR A 20 17.93 10.64 -2.85
CA TYR A 20 17.65 11.72 -1.92
C TYR A 20 18.87 12.00 -1.04
N ARG A 21 19.28 13.27 -0.97
CA ARG A 21 20.44 13.72 -0.19
C ARG A 21 19.98 14.29 1.13
N ILE A 22 20.43 13.71 2.23
CA ILE A 22 20.21 14.23 3.58
C ILE A 22 21.38 15.12 3.96
N GLU A 23 21.05 16.30 4.48
CA GLU A 23 21.99 17.28 5.01
C GLU A 23 21.61 17.58 6.46
N ASN A 24 22.56 17.41 7.37
CA ASN A 24 22.39 17.77 8.77
C ASN A 24 22.89 19.20 8.99
N VAL A 25 22.12 19.99 9.75
CA VAL A 25 22.49 21.35 10.12
C VAL A 25 23.53 21.29 11.24
N THR A 26 24.62 22.03 11.10
CA THR A 26 25.64 22.17 12.15
C THR A 26 25.33 23.36 13.05
N ASN A 27 26.02 23.44 14.20
CA ASN A 27 25.83 24.54 15.16
C ASN A 27 26.14 25.93 14.56
N ASP A 28 26.98 25.99 13.52
CA ASP A 28 27.38 27.23 12.84
C ASP A 28 26.51 27.51 11.59
N ASP A 29 25.28 26.99 11.54
CA ASP A 29 24.35 27.08 10.40
C ASP A 29 24.89 26.48 9.08
N GLY A 30 25.98 25.73 9.15
CA GLY A 30 26.52 24.94 8.05
C GLY A 30 25.67 23.71 7.77
N ARG A 31 25.94 23.06 6.63
CA ARG A 31 25.30 21.79 6.27
C ARG A 31 26.35 20.75 5.96
N VAL A 32 26.23 19.59 6.59
CA VAL A 32 27.10 18.45 6.34
C VAL A 32 26.28 17.34 5.70
N TYR A 33 26.84 16.76 4.65
CA TYR A 33 26.23 15.62 3.98
C TYR A 33 26.20 14.41 4.92
N ASP A 34 25.00 13.88 5.14
CA ASP A 34 24.79 12.65 5.89
C ASP A 34 24.75 11.46 4.93
N GLU A 35 25.90 10.82 4.74
CA GLU A 35 26.02 9.67 3.85
C GLU A 35 25.20 8.49 4.36
N GLU A 36 25.29 8.16 5.65
CA GLU A 36 24.59 7.02 6.25
C GLU A 36 23.07 7.22 6.20
N GLY A 37 22.60 8.40 6.59
CA GLY A 37 21.20 8.78 6.51
C GLY A 37 20.68 8.70 5.07
N SER A 38 21.44 9.21 4.11
CA SER A 38 21.08 9.15 2.67
C SER A 38 21.00 7.72 2.15
N GLN A 39 21.94 6.85 2.52
CA GLN A 39 21.89 5.42 2.14
C GLN A 39 20.73 4.69 2.80
N SER A 40 20.43 5.00 4.07
CA SER A 40 19.28 4.45 4.78
C SER A 40 17.96 4.85 4.12
N PHE A 41 17.80 6.13 3.77
CA PHE A 41 16.66 6.65 3.02
C PHE A 41 16.50 5.93 1.68
N LYS A 42 17.57 5.85 0.89
CA LYS A 42 17.59 5.18 -0.41
C LYS A 42 17.17 3.72 -0.30
N ARG A 43 17.62 2.99 0.72
CA ARG A 43 17.22 1.60 0.98
C ARG A 43 15.73 1.50 1.28
N ARG A 44 15.19 2.39 2.13
CA ARG A 44 13.77 2.42 2.48
C ARG A 44 12.89 2.77 1.28
N GLU A 45 13.28 3.77 0.50
CA GLU A 45 12.60 4.23 -0.72
C GLU A 45 12.55 3.10 -1.77
N ARG A 46 13.67 2.42 -2.03
CA ARG A 46 13.73 1.28 -2.96
C ARG A 46 12.94 0.06 -2.46
N LYS A 47 12.82 -0.13 -1.14
CA LYS A 47 11.96 -1.18 -0.58
C LYS A 47 10.49 -0.86 -0.88
N LEU A 48 10.06 0.36 -0.58
CA LEU A 48 8.68 0.80 -0.82
C LEU A 48 8.31 0.77 -2.31
N TRP A 49 9.23 1.20 -3.19
CA TRP A 49 9.07 1.09 -4.65
C TRP A 49 8.76 -0.35 -5.07
N ARG A 50 9.57 -1.32 -4.60
CA ARG A 50 9.35 -2.74 -4.93
C ARG A 50 8.06 -3.28 -4.34
N GLU A 51 7.62 -2.80 -3.17
CA GLU A 51 6.36 -3.20 -2.55
C GLU A 51 5.15 -2.67 -3.33
N LEU A 52 5.18 -1.39 -3.75
CA LEU A 52 4.12 -0.81 -4.58
C LEU A 52 3.99 -1.51 -5.92
N TRP A 53 5.10 -1.89 -6.55
CA TRP A 53 5.04 -2.63 -7.80
C TRP A 53 4.53 -4.07 -7.66
N LYS A 54 4.18 -4.54 -6.46
CA LYS A 54 3.48 -5.82 -6.27
C LYS A 54 1.96 -5.67 -6.17
N THR A 55 1.43 -4.45 -6.17
CA THR A 55 -0.02 -4.23 -6.03
C THR A 55 -0.74 -4.44 -7.36
N SER A 56 -2.08 -4.50 -7.30
CA SER A 56 -2.94 -4.56 -8.49
C SER A 56 -2.79 -3.33 -9.40
N GLN A 57 -2.56 -2.16 -8.80
CA GLN A 57 -2.37 -0.89 -9.49
C GLN A 57 -1.15 -0.91 -10.41
N ALA A 58 -0.10 -1.62 -10.02
CA ALA A 58 1.10 -1.76 -10.82
C ALA A 58 0.86 -2.46 -12.17
N CYS A 59 -0.16 -3.32 -12.27
CA CYS A 59 -0.61 -3.86 -13.54
C CYS A 59 -1.04 -2.73 -14.49
N ALA A 60 -1.77 -1.73 -13.99
CA ALA A 60 -2.14 -0.56 -14.78
C ALA A 60 -0.90 0.29 -15.13
N TRP A 61 -0.05 0.62 -14.14
CA TRP A 61 1.14 1.45 -14.36
C TRP A 61 2.12 0.85 -15.38
N SER A 62 2.13 -0.47 -15.52
CA SER A 62 2.97 -1.16 -16.51
C SER A 62 2.53 -0.96 -17.96
N LEU A 63 1.27 -0.56 -18.20
CA LEU A 63 0.73 -0.39 -19.55
C LEU A 63 1.28 0.88 -20.21
N PRO A 64 1.56 0.87 -21.54
CA PRO A 64 2.11 2.01 -22.26
C PRO A 64 1.35 3.33 -22.04
N GLN A 65 0.02 3.28 -22.02
CA GLN A 65 -0.83 4.46 -21.84
C GLN A 65 -0.72 5.10 -20.45
N TYR A 66 -0.24 4.37 -19.43
CA TYR A 66 -0.08 4.88 -18.06
C TYR A 66 1.39 5.05 -17.66
N GLN A 67 2.34 4.88 -18.58
CA GLN A 67 3.77 5.06 -18.32
C GLN A 67 4.11 6.45 -17.73
N TYR A 68 3.33 7.47 -18.06
CA TYR A 68 3.50 8.82 -17.51
C TYR A 68 3.33 8.87 -15.98
N MET A 69 2.61 7.92 -15.38
CA MET A 69 2.37 7.86 -13.93
C MET A 69 3.58 7.37 -13.13
N VAL A 70 4.58 6.76 -13.78
CA VAL A 70 5.74 6.13 -13.09
C VAL A 70 6.49 7.14 -12.21
N TYR A 71 6.58 8.41 -12.63
CA TYR A 71 7.16 9.49 -11.82
C TYR A 71 6.29 9.86 -10.62
N ASP A 72 4.96 9.88 -10.77
CA ASP A 72 4.04 10.16 -9.67
C ASP A 72 4.08 9.03 -8.62
N VAL A 73 4.20 7.77 -9.06
CA VAL A 73 4.39 6.62 -8.15
C VAL A 73 5.70 6.76 -7.39
N ALA A 74 6.78 7.18 -8.06
CA ALA A 74 8.09 7.35 -7.42
C ALA A 74 8.07 8.52 -6.42
N MET A 75 7.38 9.61 -6.75
CA MET A 75 7.20 10.74 -5.84
C MET A 75 6.35 10.37 -4.62
N TYR A 76 5.31 9.54 -4.81
CA TYR A 76 4.55 8.98 -3.71
C TYR A 76 5.44 8.17 -2.76
N CYS A 77 6.33 7.31 -3.28
CA CYS A 77 7.32 6.61 -2.44
C CYS A 77 8.17 7.60 -1.63
N ARG A 78 8.71 8.63 -2.29
CA ARG A 78 9.56 9.63 -1.64
C ARG A 78 8.84 10.34 -0.51
N LEU A 79 7.60 10.79 -0.74
CA LEU A 79 6.78 11.48 0.26
C LEU A 79 6.45 10.59 1.45
N MET A 80 6.17 9.30 1.23
CA MET A 80 5.98 8.34 2.31
C MET A 80 7.24 8.23 3.18
N VAL A 81 8.42 8.05 2.58
CA VAL A 81 9.68 7.95 3.35
C VAL A 81 10.04 9.26 4.04
N ILE A 82 9.84 10.43 3.39
CA ILE A 82 10.01 11.74 4.04
C ILE A 82 9.10 11.83 5.26
N SER A 83 7.84 11.39 5.14
CA SER A 83 6.85 11.48 6.22
C SER A 83 7.13 10.58 7.42
N GLU A 84 7.96 9.54 7.23
CA GLU A 84 8.49 8.66 8.30
C GLU A 84 9.59 9.36 9.13
N THR A 85 10.18 10.45 8.64
CA THR A 85 11.23 11.18 9.35
C THR A 85 10.67 12.10 10.45
N SER A 86 11.45 12.36 11.49
CA SER A 86 11.11 13.31 12.55
C SER A 86 11.02 14.76 12.07
N THR A 87 11.69 15.08 10.96
CA THR A 87 11.72 16.40 10.33
C THR A 87 10.58 16.65 9.35
N ALA A 88 9.69 15.67 9.13
CA ALA A 88 8.58 15.77 8.20
C ALA A 88 7.63 16.92 8.55
N LYS A 89 7.32 17.76 7.56
CA LYS A 89 6.40 18.89 7.72
C LYS A 89 4.97 18.46 7.46
N ALA A 90 4.01 19.23 7.97
CA ALA A 90 2.59 19.03 7.69
C ALA A 90 2.28 19.04 6.18
N ALA A 91 2.98 19.88 5.42
CA ALA A 91 2.85 19.95 3.97
C ALA A 91 3.25 18.64 3.27
N ASP A 92 4.31 17.96 3.74
CA ASP A 92 4.76 16.68 3.15
C ASP A 92 3.67 15.60 3.28
N ARG A 93 3.05 15.54 4.47
CA ARG A 93 1.96 14.60 4.75
C ARG A 93 0.67 14.95 4.00
N ALA A 94 0.41 16.24 3.80
CA ALA A 94 -0.77 16.71 3.05
C ALA A 94 -0.71 16.35 1.55
N LEU A 95 0.49 16.10 0.99
CA LEU A 95 0.64 15.68 -0.41
C LEU A 95 0.38 14.19 -0.62
N ILE A 96 0.54 13.34 0.40
CA ILE A 96 0.38 11.88 0.29
C ILE A 96 -0.99 11.50 -0.28
N PRO A 97 -2.14 11.97 0.27
CA PRO A 97 -3.45 11.62 -0.28
C PRO A 97 -3.63 12.06 -1.74
N ARG A 98 -3.08 13.23 -2.11
CA ARG A 98 -3.17 13.76 -3.48
C ARG A 98 -2.47 12.85 -4.49
N TYR A 99 -1.26 12.40 -4.14
CA TYR A 99 -0.55 11.45 -4.99
C TYR A 99 -1.25 10.09 -4.99
N ALA A 100 -1.74 9.61 -3.84
CA ALA A 100 -2.49 8.36 -3.76
C ALA A 100 -3.71 8.36 -4.70
N ASP A 101 -4.45 9.47 -4.78
CA ASP A 101 -5.56 9.63 -5.72
C ASP A 101 -5.08 9.56 -7.18
N ARG A 102 -4.00 10.29 -7.52
CA ARG A 102 -3.45 10.34 -8.89
C ARG A 102 -2.99 8.98 -9.42
N ILE A 103 -2.46 8.12 -8.54
CA ILE A 103 -1.91 6.81 -8.92
C ILE A 103 -2.87 5.64 -8.63
N GLY A 104 -4.10 5.91 -8.19
CA GLY A 104 -5.11 4.87 -7.93
C GLY A 104 -4.88 4.04 -6.67
N MET A 105 -4.14 4.57 -5.69
CA MET A 105 -3.88 3.90 -4.40
C MET A 105 -4.96 4.21 -3.34
N SER A 106 -5.87 5.14 -3.60
CA SER A 106 -7.03 5.42 -2.74
C SER A 106 -8.35 4.96 -3.40
N ALA A 107 -9.42 4.84 -2.61
CA ALA A 107 -10.75 4.56 -3.14
C ALA A 107 -11.23 5.63 -4.14
N ALA A 108 -10.94 6.91 -3.86
CA ALA A 108 -11.26 8.02 -4.74
C ALA A 108 -10.46 7.97 -6.06
N GLY A 109 -9.17 7.64 -5.97
CA GLY A 109 -8.29 7.45 -7.13
C GLY A 109 -8.70 6.27 -8.00
N LEU A 110 -9.05 5.14 -7.39
CA LEU A 110 -9.59 3.99 -8.11
C LEU A 110 -10.87 4.37 -8.86
N ALA A 111 -11.80 5.07 -8.20
CA ALA A 111 -13.04 5.52 -8.82
C ALA A 111 -12.78 6.51 -9.99
N SER A 112 -11.91 7.50 -9.79
CA SER A 112 -11.63 8.54 -10.80
C SER A 112 -10.92 8.00 -12.04
N LEU A 113 -10.02 7.02 -11.86
CA LEU A 113 -9.34 6.33 -12.96
C LEU A 113 -10.20 5.22 -13.59
N GLY A 114 -11.39 4.95 -13.04
CA GLY A 114 -12.26 3.87 -13.47
C GLY A 114 -11.63 2.49 -13.26
N TRP A 115 -10.75 2.35 -12.27
CA TRP A 115 -10.08 1.11 -11.92
C TRP A 115 -10.87 0.36 -10.83
N LYS A 116 -10.97 -0.96 -10.98
CA LYS A 116 -11.61 -1.85 -10.00
C LYS A 116 -10.69 -3.03 -9.75
N ILE A 117 -10.42 -3.36 -8.50
CA ILE A 117 -9.68 -4.59 -8.17
C ILE A 117 -10.66 -5.76 -8.26
N ALA A 118 -10.34 -6.76 -9.09
CA ALA A 118 -11.16 -7.96 -9.23
C ALA A 118 -11.22 -8.70 -7.88
N PRO A 119 -12.37 -9.27 -7.50
CA PRO A 119 -12.42 -10.15 -6.33
C PRO A 119 -11.53 -11.37 -6.55
N ASP A 120 -10.84 -11.80 -5.49
CA ASP A 120 -10.13 -13.09 -5.52
C ASP A 120 -11.18 -14.20 -5.30
N GLU A 121 -11.57 -14.86 -6.39
CA GLU A 121 -12.52 -15.97 -6.37
C GLU A 121 -12.09 -17.09 -5.41
N PHE A 122 -10.78 -17.28 -5.20
CA PHE A 122 -10.26 -18.28 -4.26
C PHE A 122 -10.30 -17.80 -2.80
N ALA A 123 -10.14 -16.50 -2.53
CA ALA A 123 -10.38 -15.94 -1.19
C ALA A 123 -11.87 -16.02 -0.83
N GLN A 124 -12.76 -15.71 -1.76
CA GLN A 124 -14.21 -15.82 -1.53
C GLN A 124 -14.62 -17.26 -1.23
N ARG A 125 -14.15 -18.25 -2.01
CA ARG A 125 -14.41 -19.67 -1.75
C ARG A 125 -13.86 -20.15 -0.40
N ARG A 126 -12.70 -19.61 0.05
CA ARG A 126 -12.17 -19.90 1.39
C ARG A 126 -13.07 -19.34 2.49
N MET A 127 -13.51 -18.09 2.36
CA MET A 127 -14.41 -17.48 3.33
C MET A 127 -15.77 -18.20 3.39
N GLU A 128 -16.33 -18.59 2.24
CA GLU A 128 -17.58 -19.35 2.17
C GLU A 128 -17.47 -20.71 2.86
N ARG A 129 -16.36 -21.42 2.66
CA ARG A 129 -16.08 -22.69 3.37
C ARG A 129 -15.98 -22.47 4.88
N ASP A 130 -15.20 -21.47 5.32
CA ASP A 130 -15.00 -21.20 6.74
C ASP A 130 -16.33 -20.79 7.44
N ILE A 131 -17.20 -20.03 6.75
CA ILE A 131 -18.55 -19.69 7.24
C ILE A 131 -19.42 -20.95 7.36
N THR A 132 -19.39 -21.83 6.37
CA THR A 132 -20.17 -23.08 6.35
C THR A 132 -19.73 -24.02 7.48
N GLU A 133 -18.42 -24.14 7.72
CA GLU A 133 -17.86 -24.95 8.81
C GLU A 133 -18.21 -24.37 10.20
N GLN A 134 -18.24 -23.04 10.35
CA GLN A 134 -18.65 -22.38 11.60
C GLN A 134 -20.15 -22.55 11.88
N GLN A 135 -20.99 -22.47 10.84
CA GLN A 135 -22.43 -22.71 10.97
C GLN A 135 -22.72 -24.18 11.33
N ALA A 136 -22.03 -25.13 10.70
CA ALA A 136 -22.15 -26.56 11.02
C ALA A 136 -21.71 -26.89 12.45
N ASN A 137 -20.66 -26.23 12.97
CA ASN A 137 -20.23 -26.40 14.36
C ASN A 137 -21.14 -25.68 15.37
N GLY A 138 -21.77 -24.57 14.99
CA GLY A 138 -22.71 -23.83 15.84
C GLY A 138 -24.05 -24.54 16.04
N ASP A 139 -24.57 -25.18 14.98
CA ASP A 139 -25.83 -25.95 15.03
C ASP A 139 -25.70 -27.28 15.80
N GLY A 140 -24.48 -27.76 16.05
CA GLY A 140 -24.20 -28.96 16.84
C GLY A 140 -24.42 -28.77 18.35
N MET A 141 -24.55 -27.55 18.86
CA MET A 141 -24.71 -27.29 20.29
C MET A 141 -26.19 -27.28 20.69
N THR A 142 -26.79 -28.48 20.73
CA THR A 142 -28.14 -28.67 21.27
C THR A 142 -28.20 -28.23 22.73
N VAL A 143 -28.86 -27.09 22.98
CA VAL A 143 -29.16 -26.56 24.31
C VAL A 143 -30.04 -27.58 25.05
N ARG A 144 -29.44 -28.37 25.95
CA ARG A 144 -30.18 -29.26 26.86
C ARG A 144 -31.05 -28.39 27.79
N LYS A 145 -32.35 -28.29 27.49
CA LYS A 145 -33.35 -27.68 28.38
C LYS A 145 -33.30 -28.39 29.74
N ARG A 146 -32.74 -27.72 30.76
CA ARG A 146 -32.84 -28.17 32.16
C ARG A 146 -34.31 -28.13 32.57
N ARG A 147 -34.93 -29.29 32.77
CA ARG A 147 -36.25 -29.37 33.41
C ARG A 147 -36.06 -29.03 34.89
N LEU A 148 -36.58 -27.88 35.31
CA LEU A 148 -36.73 -27.54 36.72
C LEU A 148 -37.80 -28.47 37.32
N ARG A 149 -37.44 -29.19 38.39
CA ARG A 149 -38.40 -29.90 39.25
C ARG A 149 -39.01 -28.87 40.20
N ALA A 150 -40.32 -28.70 40.15
CA ALA A 150 -41.07 -27.98 41.16
C ALA A 150 -41.17 -28.86 42.43
N SER A 151 -40.99 -28.24 43.59
CA SER A 151 -41.24 -28.79 44.92
C SER A 151 -42.70 -28.63 45.32
#